data_AF-M5E7C8-F1
#
_entry.id   AF-M5E7C8-F1
#
_cell.length_a   1.000
_cell.length_b   1.000
_cell.length_c   1.000
_cell.angle_alpha   90.00
_cell.angle_beta   90.00
_cell.angle_gamma   90.00
#
_symmetry.space_group_name_H-M   'P 1'
#
loop_
_entity.id
_entity.type
_entity.pdbx_description
1 polymer ?
#
loop_
_entity_poly.entity_id
_entity_poly.type
_entity_poly.pdbx_seq_one_letter_code
_entity_poly.pdbx_strand_id
1 'polypeptide(L)'
;MTYSSGPTGRFIPDHFEIAEVTPGRLAATCSTGNLYSGETTTWAEAPEYTFTAHNVGHGITTNYTETGYTKLTAANVFSGIVEPTTDGSQDGTDNNKLAVSLTSNQGSLNIAATDSGVMNYVFSALDDVTYQRSAVAEVAPFIPDLDFSFPTTIADSDGVAVSSLVNFSPDTSAISLRFGRIWLEDGYGPETENLILPLRAEYFDGTGYLINILDDCSGWDDANASADTLTALMTSTGTLVGGSSNADGLLLQAPTAVAGTPDTGKAIITLAVPSWLQGDYDNNGFYEDPKGIASFGIWRGHQRVIYRRELH
;
A
#
# COMPACT_ATOMS: atom_id res chain seq x y z
N MET A 1 5.45 32.49 -63.93
CA MET A 1 4.25 31.85 -63.38
C MET A 1 4.68 31.03 -62.20
N THR A 2 4.30 31.44 -61.00
CA THR A 2 4.48 30.66 -59.77
C THR A 2 3.24 29.79 -59.60
N TYR A 3 3.41 28.48 -59.68
CA TYR A 3 2.37 27.52 -59.36
C TYR A 3 2.51 27.17 -57.88
N SER A 4 1.52 27.50 -57.06
CA SER A 4 1.42 26.96 -55.70
C SER A 4 0.33 25.88 -55.70
N SER A 5 0.64 24.69 -55.22
CA SER A 5 -0.40 23.73 -54.86
C SER A 5 -1.24 24.32 -53.72
N GLY A 6 -2.57 24.16 -53.78
CA GLY A 6 -3.42 24.40 -52.62
C GLY A 6 -3.07 23.43 -51.48
N PRO A 7 -3.57 23.65 -50.26
CA PRO A 7 -3.36 22.71 -49.17
C PRO A 7 -3.92 21.35 -49.58
N THR A 8 -3.04 20.34 -49.73
CA THR A 8 -3.46 18.95 -49.74
C THR A 8 -3.99 18.62 -48.34
N GLY A 9 -5.21 18.07 -48.24
CA GLY A 9 -5.79 17.68 -46.96
C GLY A 9 -4.86 16.73 -46.18
N ARG A 10 -4.90 16.80 -44.84
CA ARG A 10 -4.16 15.89 -43.98
C ARG A 10 -4.86 14.53 -43.98
N PHE A 11 -4.14 13.47 -44.31
CA PHE A 11 -4.61 12.10 -44.09
C PHE A 11 -4.51 11.78 -42.60
N ILE A 12 -5.64 11.41 -42.00
CA ILE A 12 -5.73 10.97 -40.61
C ILE A 12 -6.08 9.47 -40.59
N PRO A 13 -5.68 8.73 -39.55
CA PRO A 13 -6.21 7.39 -39.30
C PRO A 13 -7.72 7.41 -39.11
N ASP A 14 -8.34 6.25 -39.25
CA ASP A 14 -9.74 6.01 -38.95
C ASP A 14 -9.96 5.80 -37.44
N HIS A 15 -9.08 5.01 -36.80
CA HIS A 15 -9.14 4.71 -35.37
C HIS A 15 -7.77 4.31 -34.78
N PHE A 16 -7.71 4.22 -33.46
CA PHE A 16 -6.62 3.56 -32.74
C PHE A 16 -7.04 2.18 -32.25
N GLU A 17 -6.18 1.18 -32.44
CA GLU A 17 -6.27 -0.11 -31.75
C GLU A 17 -5.26 -0.13 -30.59
N ILE A 18 -5.70 -0.58 -29.42
CA ILE A 18 -4.85 -0.72 -28.23
C ILE A 18 -4.46 -2.19 -28.08
N ALA A 19 -3.18 -2.44 -27.80
CA ALA A 19 -2.70 -3.76 -27.40
C ALA A 19 -1.84 -3.68 -26.14
N GLU A 20 -1.96 -4.69 -25.28
CA GLU A 20 -1.18 -4.83 -24.05
C GLU A 20 0.27 -5.19 -24.39
N VAL A 21 1.22 -4.46 -23.79
CA VAL A 21 2.63 -4.85 -23.74
C VAL A 21 2.90 -5.53 -22.40
N THR A 22 2.48 -4.89 -21.30
CA THR A 22 2.43 -5.47 -19.96
C THR A 22 1.25 -4.85 -19.20
N PRO A 23 0.47 -5.64 -18.44
CA PRO A 23 -0.59 -5.10 -17.59
C PRO A 23 -0.03 -4.32 -16.39
N GLY A 24 1.28 -4.36 -16.17
CA GLY A 24 1.95 -3.82 -15.00
C GLY A 24 1.89 -4.77 -13.80
N ARG A 25 2.59 -4.42 -12.73
CA ARG A 25 2.61 -5.15 -11.46
C ARG A 25 2.69 -4.16 -10.31
N LEU A 26 1.85 -4.34 -9.30
CA LEU A 26 1.87 -3.52 -8.09
C LEU A 26 3.00 -3.98 -7.14
N ALA A 27 3.62 -3.05 -6.42
CA ALA A 27 4.65 -3.39 -5.44
C ALA A 27 4.03 -3.78 -4.09
N ALA A 28 4.65 -4.76 -3.42
CA ALA A 28 4.46 -4.95 -1.99
C ALA A 28 5.42 -4.02 -1.22
N THR A 29 5.05 -3.64 0.00
CA THR A 29 5.92 -2.86 0.89
C THR A 29 7.10 -3.71 1.36
N CYS A 30 6.81 -4.94 1.77
CA CYS A 30 7.80 -5.91 2.22
C CYS A 30 8.15 -6.91 1.12
N SER A 31 9.38 -7.44 1.13
CA SER A 31 9.88 -8.36 0.10
C SER A 31 9.13 -9.70 0.05
N THR A 32 8.49 -10.04 1.16
CA THR A 32 7.60 -11.16 1.46
C THR A 32 6.17 -11.00 0.92
N GLY A 33 5.83 -9.88 0.28
CA GLY A 33 4.51 -9.67 -0.32
C GLY A 33 3.47 -9.00 0.58
N ASN A 34 3.88 -8.41 1.70
CA ASN A 34 2.97 -7.71 2.60
C ASN A 34 2.66 -6.28 2.14
N LEU A 35 1.39 -5.89 2.25
CA LEU A 35 0.90 -4.51 2.09
C LEU A 35 -0.27 -4.29 3.05
N TYR A 36 -0.28 -3.17 3.78
CA TYR A 36 -1.33 -2.87 4.74
C TYR A 36 -2.44 -1.96 4.16
N SER A 37 -3.68 -2.13 4.63
CA SER A 37 -4.74 -1.17 4.35
C SER A 37 -4.42 0.21 4.95
N GLY A 38 -4.48 1.25 4.12
CA GLY A 38 -4.06 2.62 4.44
C GLY A 38 -2.59 2.91 4.13
N GLU A 39 -1.80 1.90 3.78
CA GLU A 39 -0.43 2.07 3.31
C GLU A 39 -0.41 2.35 1.81
N THR A 40 0.38 3.33 1.39
CA THR A 40 0.55 3.68 -0.02
C THR A 40 1.60 2.80 -0.67
N THR A 41 1.31 2.30 -1.87
CA THR A 41 2.25 1.57 -2.73
C THR A 41 2.27 2.16 -4.16
N THR A 42 3.21 1.71 -4.99
CA THR A 42 3.39 2.12 -6.38
C THR A 42 3.59 0.91 -7.30
N TRP A 43 3.89 1.15 -8.57
CA TRP A 43 4.19 0.12 -9.55
C TRP A 43 5.57 -0.52 -9.31
N ALA A 44 5.61 -1.84 -9.13
CA ALA A 44 6.84 -2.62 -9.30
C ALA A 44 7.23 -2.72 -10.78
N GLU A 45 6.24 -2.69 -11.65
CA GLU A 45 6.37 -2.60 -13.11
C GLU A 45 5.20 -1.76 -13.62
N ALA A 46 5.46 -0.63 -14.27
CA ALA A 46 4.41 0.24 -14.76
C ALA A 46 3.67 -0.43 -15.94
N PRO A 47 2.33 -0.34 -16.00
CA PRO A 47 1.59 -0.81 -17.17
C PRO A 47 2.04 -0.11 -18.46
N GLU A 48 2.08 -0.86 -19.56
CA GLU A 48 2.47 -0.37 -20.88
C GLU A 48 1.56 -0.92 -21.97
N TYR A 49 1.11 -0.02 -22.85
CA TYR A 49 0.19 -0.34 -23.94
C TYR A 49 0.60 0.35 -25.24
N THR A 50 0.42 -0.33 -26.36
CA THR A 50 0.61 0.27 -27.69
C THR A 50 -0.70 0.81 -28.22
N PHE A 51 -0.66 2.02 -28.79
CA PHE A 51 -1.72 2.63 -29.58
C PHE A 51 -1.30 2.63 -31.04
N THR A 52 -1.97 1.83 -31.87
CA THR A 52 -1.68 1.71 -33.30
C THR A 52 -2.72 2.46 -34.13
N ALA A 53 -2.26 3.36 -34.98
CA ALA A 53 -3.12 4.12 -35.89
C ALA A 53 -3.51 3.25 -37.10
N HIS A 54 -4.80 2.96 -37.28
CA HIS A 54 -5.31 2.17 -38.41
C HIS A 54 -6.16 3.02 -39.36
N ASN A 55 -6.09 2.70 -40.65
CA ASN A 55 -7.02 3.21 -41.66
C ASN A 55 -8.31 2.37 -41.71
N VAL A 56 -9.31 2.81 -42.49
CA VAL A 56 -10.61 2.11 -42.63
C VAL A 56 -10.50 0.66 -43.14
N GLY A 57 -9.38 0.30 -43.77
CA GLY A 57 -9.07 -1.06 -44.21
C GLY A 57 -8.24 -1.86 -43.21
N HIS A 58 -8.12 -1.41 -41.95
CA HIS A 58 -7.29 -1.98 -40.88
C HIS A 58 -5.79 -2.03 -41.17
N GLY A 59 -5.31 -1.33 -42.20
CA GLY A 59 -3.88 -1.16 -42.41
C GLY A 59 -3.29 -0.08 -41.49
N ILE A 60 -2.04 -0.26 -41.04
CA ILE A 60 -1.36 0.75 -40.22
C ILE A 60 -1.17 2.03 -41.03
N THR A 61 -1.55 3.17 -40.45
CA THR A 61 -1.34 4.51 -41.00
C THR A 61 0.05 4.99 -40.59
N THR A 62 1.07 4.48 -41.28
CA THR A 62 2.48 4.68 -40.90
C THR A 62 2.91 6.15 -40.83
N ASN A 63 2.34 7.01 -41.69
CA ASN A 63 2.65 8.43 -41.71
C ASN A 63 2.04 9.22 -40.54
N TYR A 64 1.21 8.60 -39.69
CA TYR A 64 0.63 9.27 -38.53
C TYR A 64 1.69 9.74 -37.54
N THR A 65 2.74 8.94 -37.34
CA THR A 65 3.83 9.24 -36.40
C THR A 65 4.95 10.10 -37.00
N GLU A 66 4.78 10.60 -38.22
CA GLU A 66 5.73 11.52 -38.82
C GLU A 66 5.70 12.88 -38.12
N THR A 67 6.82 13.62 -38.19
CA THR A 67 6.95 14.90 -37.49
C THR A 67 5.83 15.87 -37.90
N GLY A 68 5.01 16.28 -36.92
CA GLY A 68 3.89 17.22 -37.12
C GLY A 68 2.53 16.57 -37.45
N TYR A 69 2.50 15.25 -37.65
CA TYR A 69 1.27 14.50 -37.95
C TYR A 69 0.62 13.88 -36.71
N THR A 70 1.41 13.49 -35.70
CA THR A 70 0.88 12.93 -34.46
C THR A 70 0.01 13.94 -33.73
N LYS A 71 -1.21 13.55 -33.38
CA LYS A 71 -2.16 14.39 -32.62
C LYS A 71 -2.60 13.77 -31.31
N LEU A 72 -2.49 12.46 -31.16
CA LEU A 72 -2.69 11.76 -29.90
C LEU A 72 -1.56 12.16 -28.96
N THR A 73 -1.92 12.64 -27.78
CA THR A 73 -0.98 13.06 -26.75
C THR A 73 -1.12 12.19 -25.51
N ALA A 74 -0.07 12.16 -24.67
CA ALA A 74 -0.14 11.53 -23.36
C ALA A 74 -1.30 12.07 -22.52
N ALA A 75 -1.63 13.36 -22.65
CA ALA A 75 -2.76 13.98 -21.97
C ALA A 75 -4.12 13.41 -22.43
N ASN A 76 -4.28 13.13 -23.73
CA ASN A 76 -5.52 12.52 -24.25
C ASN A 76 -5.74 11.14 -23.62
N VAL A 77 -4.68 10.31 -23.61
CA VAL A 77 -4.74 8.98 -22.99
C VAL A 77 -4.99 9.10 -21.49
N PHE A 78 -4.15 9.85 -20.77
CA PHE A 78 -4.23 10.03 -19.31
C PHE A 78 -5.62 10.49 -18.84
N SER A 79 -6.18 11.52 -19.48
CA SER A 79 -7.50 12.06 -19.09
C SER A 79 -8.67 11.14 -19.39
N GLY A 80 -8.47 10.12 -20.23
CA GLY A 80 -9.52 9.19 -20.63
C GLY A 80 -9.46 7.83 -19.94
N ILE A 81 -8.36 7.48 -19.27
CA ILE A 81 -8.27 6.24 -18.48
C ILE A 81 -9.35 6.26 -17.41
N VAL A 82 -10.08 5.15 -17.27
CA VAL A 82 -10.99 4.93 -16.15
C VAL A 82 -10.25 4.10 -15.11
N GLU A 83 -10.06 4.71 -13.94
CA GLU A 83 -9.37 4.10 -12.80
C GLU A 83 -10.39 3.50 -11.82
N PRO A 84 -10.05 2.40 -11.13
CA PRO A 84 -10.93 1.80 -10.13
C PRO A 84 -11.02 2.70 -8.89
N THR A 85 -12.23 2.90 -8.37
CA THR A 85 -12.45 3.53 -7.05
C THR A 85 -12.72 2.51 -5.95
N THR A 86 -12.86 1.25 -6.33
CA THR A 86 -13.07 0.10 -5.44
C THR A 86 -12.35 -1.13 -5.97
N ASP A 87 -12.14 -2.12 -5.11
CA ASP A 87 -11.71 -3.45 -5.51
C ASP A 87 -12.76 -4.12 -6.42
N GLY A 88 -12.31 -4.97 -7.35
CA GLY A 88 -13.19 -5.75 -8.24
C GLY A 88 -13.85 -6.96 -7.57
N SER A 89 -13.24 -7.48 -6.51
CA SER A 89 -13.59 -8.78 -5.93
C SER A 89 -13.95 -8.74 -4.44
N GLN A 90 -13.23 -7.96 -3.64
CA GLN A 90 -13.30 -7.98 -2.19
C GLN A 90 -14.33 -6.99 -1.65
N ASP A 91 -15.29 -7.53 -0.92
CA ASP A 91 -16.24 -6.74 -0.13
C ASP A 91 -15.68 -6.44 1.26
N GLY A 92 -16.07 -5.30 1.83
CA GLY A 92 -15.92 -4.98 3.23
C GLY A 92 -16.95 -5.70 4.11
N THR A 93 -16.90 -5.44 5.41
CA THR A 93 -17.85 -6.01 6.37
C THR A 93 -19.29 -5.54 6.17
N ASP A 94 -19.49 -4.48 5.39
CA ASP A 94 -20.80 -3.92 5.01
C ASP A 94 -21.35 -4.48 3.68
N ASN A 95 -20.62 -5.41 3.03
CA ASN A 95 -20.92 -5.99 1.72
C ASN A 95 -20.81 -5.01 0.53
N ASN A 96 -20.13 -3.88 0.69
CA ASN A 96 -19.71 -3.02 -0.43
C ASN A 96 -18.26 -3.31 -0.81
N LYS A 97 -17.87 -3.09 -2.07
CA LYS A 97 -16.47 -3.24 -2.49
C LYS A 97 -15.56 -2.29 -1.73
N LEU A 98 -14.41 -2.80 -1.30
CA LEU A 98 -13.43 -2.00 -0.56
C LEU A 98 -12.94 -0.84 -1.40
N ALA A 99 -12.90 0.36 -0.80
CA ALA A 99 -12.51 1.56 -1.51
C ALA A 99 -11.00 1.62 -1.77
N VAL A 100 -10.64 2.07 -2.97
CA VAL A 100 -9.26 2.29 -3.41
C VAL A 100 -9.12 3.74 -3.83
N SER A 101 -7.94 4.32 -3.63
CA SER A 101 -7.61 5.64 -4.13
C SER A 101 -6.30 5.62 -4.88
N LEU A 102 -6.32 6.25 -6.04
CA LEU A 102 -5.16 6.40 -6.91
C LEU A 102 -4.81 7.89 -6.97
N THR A 103 -3.52 8.18 -6.81
CA THR A 103 -2.95 9.50 -7.13
C THR A 103 -2.10 9.32 -8.37
N SER A 104 -2.74 9.40 -9.53
CA SER A 104 -2.10 9.16 -10.81
C SER A 104 -1.48 10.43 -11.40
N ASN A 105 -0.38 10.24 -12.10
CA ASN A 105 0.34 11.26 -12.83
C ASN A 105 0.27 10.94 -14.32
N GLN A 106 0.42 11.97 -15.16
CA GLN A 106 0.45 11.75 -16.60
C GLN A 106 1.65 10.84 -16.96
N GLY A 107 1.35 9.73 -17.61
CA GLY A 107 2.34 8.83 -18.18
C GLY A 107 3.07 9.43 -19.39
N SER A 108 3.89 8.63 -20.05
CA SER A 108 4.59 9.04 -21.26
C SER A 108 4.02 8.35 -22.49
N LEU A 109 3.82 9.10 -23.58
CA LEU A 109 3.43 8.56 -24.88
C LEU A 109 4.57 8.80 -25.87
N ASN A 110 5.24 7.74 -26.29
CA ASN A 110 6.39 7.81 -27.18
C ASN A 110 6.09 7.07 -28.49
N ILE A 111 6.59 7.57 -29.62
CA ILE A 111 6.51 6.83 -30.88
C ILE A 111 7.36 5.57 -30.77
N ALA A 112 6.81 4.42 -31.17
CA ALA A 112 7.54 3.16 -31.17
C ALA A 112 8.74 3.26 -32.12
N ALA A 113 9.94 2.96 -31.62
CA ALA A 113 11.19 3.19 -32.36
C ALA A 113 11.29 2.39 -33.67
N THR A 114 10.59 1.25 -33.76
CA THR A 114 10.65 0.31 -34.88
C THR A 114 9.43 0.32 -35.77
N ASP A 115 8.32 0.94 -35.33
CA ASP A 115 7.00 0.74 -35.94
C ASP A 115 6.30 2.08 -36.20
N SER A 116 6.41 2.56 -37.44
CA SER A 116 5.69 3.75 -37.88
C SER A 116 4.18 3.55 -37.75
N GLY A 117 3.48 4.55 -37.19
CA GLY A 117 2.05 4.45 -36.88
C GLY A 117 1.73 3.85 -35.51
N VAL A 118 2.74 3.46 -34.72
CA VAL A 118 2.57 2.88 -33.37
C VAL A 118 3.17 3.82 -32.32
N MET A 119 2.49 3.96 -31.19
CA MET A 119 2.95 4.71 -30.01
C MET A 119 2.83 3.86 -28.75
N ASN A 120 3.76 3.98 -27.81
CA ASN A 120 3.76 3.28 -26.54
C ASN A 120 3.37 4.26 -25.43
N TYR A 121 2.30 3.95 -24.71
CA TYR A 121 1.90 4.65 -23.49
C TYR A 121 2.38 3.86 -22.28
N VAL A 122 3.22 4.49 -21.46
CA VAL A 122 3.75 3.93 -20.21
C VAL A 122 3.18 4.74 -19.04
N PHE A 123 2.57 4.07 -18.08
CA PHE A 123 2.07 4.70 -16.85
C PHE A 123 3.21 5.33 -16.05
N SER A 124 2.88 6.31 -15.20
CA SER A 124 3.92 7.00 -14.43
C SER A 124 4.39 6.12 -13.27
N ALA A 125 5.69 5.93 -13.14
CA ALA A 125 6.28 5.24 -11.98
C ALA A 125 6.12 6.02 -10.64
N LEU A 126 5.50 7.22 -10.70
CA LEU A 126 5.15 8.04 -9.53
C LEU A 126 3.66 7.90 -9.14
N ASP A 127 2.90 7.03 -9.80
CA ASP A 127 1.52 6.77 -9.42
C ASP A 127 1.49 6.06 -8.06
N ASP A 128 0.61 6.55 -7.20
CA ASP A 128 0.38 5.98 -5.88
C ASP A 128 -0.99 5.29 -5.83
N VAL A 129 -1.04 4.11 -5.21
CA VAL A 129 -2.25 3.33 -4.96
C VAL A 129 -2.38 3.10 -3.46
N THR A 130 -3.56 3.33 -2.90
CA THR A 130 -3.85 3.10 -1.48
C THR A 130 -5.23 2.49 -1.31
N TYR A 131 -5.31 1.33 -0.66
CA TYR A 131 -6.59 0.79 -0.16
C TYR A 131 -7.00 1.57 1.08
N GLN A 132 -8.22 2.09 1.10
CA GLN A 132 -8.66 2.95 2.20
C GLN A 132 -8.85 2.16 3.49
N ARG A 133 -8.20 2.61 4.56
CA ARG A 133 -8.38 2.04 5.89
C ARG A 133 -9.67 2.56 6.54
N SER A 134 -10.51 1.66 7.02
CA SER A 134 -11.72 1.98 7.78
C SER A 134 -12.20 0.74 8.54
N ALA A 135 -13.17 0.91 9.44
CA ALA A 135 -13.79 -0.21 10.17
C ALA A 135 -14.45 -1.25 9.24
N VAL A 136 -14.93 -0.83 8.07
CA VAL A 136 -15.49 -1.78 7.08
C VAL A 136 -14.41 -2.51 6.28
N ALA A 137 -13.17 -2.04 6.31
CA ALA A 137 -12.02 -2.65 5.65
C ALA A 137 -11.29 -3.69 6.53
N GLU A 138 -11.73 -3.90 7.77
CA GLU A 138 -11.22 -4.94 8.67
C GLU A 138 -11.77 -6.31 8.26
N VAL A 139 -11.18 -6.87 7.19
CA VAL A 139 -11.52 -8.18 6.62
C VAL A 139 -10.30 -9.10 6.56
N ALA A 140 -10.53 -10.37 6.27
CA ALA A 140 -9.45 -11.34 6.07
C ALA A 140 -8.53 -10.91 4.90
N PRO A 141 -7.26 -11.35 4.87
CA PRO A 141 -6.34 -11.01 3.80
C PRO A 141 -6.83 -11.43 2.42
N PHE A 142 -6.56 -10.60 1.43
CA PHE A 142 -6.98 -10.85 0.04
C PHE A 142 -5.92 -10.37 -0.96
N ILE A 143 -6.09 -10.75 -2.23
CA ILE A 143 -5.26 -10.27 -3.34
C ILE A 143 -6.01 -9.09 -3.97
N PRO A 144 -5.40 -7.89 -4.04
CA PRO A 144 -6.01 -6.73 -4.68
C PRO A 144 -6.51 -7.01 -6.10
N ASP A 145 -7.72 -6.59 -6.44
CA ASP A 145 -8.28 -6.67 -7.80
C ASP A 145 -8.60 -5.27 -8.30
N LEU A 146 -7.78 -4.76 -9.22
CA LEU A 146 -7.83 -3.38 -9.70
C LEU A 146 -8.23 -3.34 -11.18
N ASP A 147 -9.49 -3.03 -11.45
CA ASP A 147 -10.03 -3.00 -12.81
C ASP A 147 -9.89 -1.61 -13.44
N PHE A 148 -8.99 -1.50 -14.42
CA PHE A 148 -8.83 -0.31 -15.24
C PHE A 148 -9.46 -0.49 -16.62
N SER A 149 -9.72 0.63 -17.30
CA SER A 149 -10.04 0.56 -18.72
C SER A 149 -9.61 1.76 -19.55
N PHE A 150 -9.34 1.49 -20.83
CA PHE A 150 -9.24 2.48 -21.89
C PHE A 150 -10.58 2.54 -22.65
N PRO A 151 -11.41 3.57 -22.42
CA PRO A 151 -12.68 3.72 -23.11
C PRO A 151 -12.51 4.25 -24.53
N THR A 152 -13.55 4.08 -25.34
CA THR A 152 -13.64 4.61 -26.72
C THR A 152 -13.75 6.13 -26.79
N THR A 153 -13.80 6.83 -25.65
CA THR A 153 -13.78 8.29 -25.57
C THR A 153 -12.37 8.87 -25.65
N ILE A 154 -11.33 8.05 -25.54
CA ILE A 154 -9.95 8.49 -25.81
C ILE A 154 -9.83 8.78 -27.30
N ALA A 155 -9.57 10.05 -27.62
CA ALA A 155 -9.42 10.52 -28.98
C ALA A 155 -8.36 11.63 -29.08
N ASP A 156 -7.81 11.81 -30.27
CA ASP A 156 -6.92 12.93 -30.58
C ASP A 156 -7.70 14.20 -30.97
N SER A 157 -6.96 15.28 -31.29
CA SER A 157 -7.56 16.56 -31.68
C SER A 157 -8.30 16.53 -33.02
N ASP A 158 -8.12 15.47 -33.81
CA ASP A 158 -8.77 15.29 -35.10
C ASP A 158 -10.06 14.48 -34.98
N GLY A 159 -10.38 13.98 -33.78
CA GLY A 159 -11.52 13.12 -33.51
C GLY A 159 -11.27 11.65 -33.84
N VAL A 160 -10.03 11.25 -34.11
CA VAL A 160 -9.67 9.83 -34.23
C VAL A 160 -9.69 9.22 -32.85
N ALA A 161 -10.56 8.22 -32.64
CA ALA A 161 -10.79 7.60 -31.36
C ALA A 161 -10.28 6.16 -31.29
N VAL A 162 -10.15 5.65 -30.07
CA VAL A 162 -9.95 4.22 -29.81
C VAL A 162 -11.18 3.42 -30.29
N SER A 163 -10.95 2.32 -31.01
CA SER A 163 -12.03 1.56 -31.66
C SER A 163 -12.86 0.67 -30.73
N SER A 164 -12.31 0.26 -29.59
CA SER A 164 -12.98 -0.61 -28.63
C SER A 164 -12.53 -0.34 -27.18
N LEU A 165 -13.40 -0.68 -26.22
CA LEU A 165 -13.05 -0.70 -24.80
C LEU A 165 -11.99 -1.78 -24.56
N VAL A 166 -10.90 -1.42 -23.87
CA VAL A 166 -9.90 -2.38 -23.38
C VAL A 166 -9.90 -2.33 -21.86
N ASN A 167 -10.22 -3.46 -21.23
CA ASN A 167 -10.11 -3.64 -19.79
C ASN A 167 -8.78 -4.31 -19.47
N PHE A 168 -8.19 -3.96 -18.34
CA PHE A 168 -6.98 -4.61 -17.85
C PHE A 168 -6.90 -4.51 -16.33
N SER A 169 -6.15 -5.43 -15.74
CA SER A 169 -5.88 -5.45 -14.30
C SER A 169 -4.39 -5.76 -14.10
N PRO A 170 -3.65 -4.94 -13.33
CA PRO A 170 -2.24 -5.19 -13.07
C PRO A 170 -2.04 -6.48 -12.27
N ASP A 171 -0.86 -7.08 -12.38
CA ASP A 171 -0.50 -8.22 -11.55
C ASP A 171 -0.32 -7.79 -10.08
N THR A 172 -1.13 -8.38 -9.22
CA THR A 172 -1.12 -8.18 -7.76
C THR A 172 -0.88 -9.49 -7.02
N SER A 173 -0.58 -10.59 -7.74
CA SER A 173 -0.49 -11.95 -7.19
C SER A 173 0.63 -12.13 -6.15
N ALA A 174 1.63 -11.25 -6.17
CA ALA A 174 2.69 -11.21 -5.17
C ALA A 174 2.29 -10.48 -3.87
N ILE A 175 1.11 -9.86 -3.82
CA ILE A 175 0.64 -9.07 -2.69
C ILE A 175 -0.47 -9.84 -1.96
N SER A 176 -0.36 -9.84 -0.63
CA SER A 176 -1.47 -10.15 0.27
C SER A 176 -1.77 -8.90 1.06
N LEU A 177 -2.88 -8.22 0.72
CA LEU A 177 -3.31 -7.02 1.42
C LEU A 177 -3.90 -7.40 2.78
N ARG A 178 -3.50 -6.69 3.83
CA ARG A 178 -3.84 -7.01 5.22
C ARG A 178 -4.37 -5.81 5.97
N PHE A 179 -5.39 -6.02 6.79
CA PHE A 179 -5.75 -5.06 7.82
C PHE A 179 -4.81 -5.24 9.01
N GLY A 180 -3.82 -4.36 9.15
CA GLY A 180 -2.72 -4.50 10.11
C GLY A 180 -2.86 -3.67 11.38
N ARG A 181 -2.13 -4.06 12.42
CA ARG A 181 -1.80 -3.22 13.58
C ARG A 181 -0.44 -3.63 14.18
N ILE A 182 0.24 -2.75 14.90
CA ILE A 182 1.32 -3.16 15.81
C ILE A 182 0.71 -3.52 17.17
N TRP A 183 1.31 -4.47 17.86
CA TRP A 183 1.04 -4.76 19.26
C TRP A 183 2.35 -4.61 20.05
N LEU A 184 2.32 -3.81 21.11
CA LEU A 184 3.43 -3.68 22.06
C LEU A 184 3.15 -4.59 23.25
N GLU A 185 4.08 -5.49 23.55
CA GLU A 185 3.90 -6.47 24.63
C GLU A 185 3.98 -5.82 26.01
N ASP A 186 3.30 -6.40 26.99
CA ASP A 186 3.56 -6.10 28.39
C ASP A 186 4.88 -6.72 28.84
N GLY A 187 5.65 -5.96 29.63
CA GLY A 187 6.92 -6.37 30.19
C GLY A 187 6.88 -6.49 31.72
N TYR A 188 7.69 -7.41 32.26
CA TYR A 188 7.79 -7.63 33.70
C TYR A 188 9.24 -7.83 34.10
N GLY A 189 9.73 -7.04 35.07
CA GLY A 189 11.13 -7.09 35.50
C GLY A 189 11.35 -6.63 36.94
N PRO A 190 12.54 -6.89 37.51
CA PRO A 190 12.94 -6.25 38.75
C PRO A 190 13.25 -4.77 38.51
N GLU A 191 13.12 -3.95 39.54
CA GLU A 191 13.44 -2.51 39.52
C GLU A 191 14.94 -2.20 39.31
N THR A 192 15.79 -3.22 39.35
CA THR A 192 17.25 -3.12 39.22
C THR A 192 17.79 -3.46 37.84
N GLU A 193 16.95 -3.96 36.92
CA GLU A 193 17.38 -4.39 35.60
C GLU A 193 16.61 -3.65 34.51
N ASN A 194 17.29 -3.42 33.39
CA ASN A 194 16.65 -2.90 32.19
C ASN A 194 15.66 -3.94 31.64
N LEU A 195 14.60 -3.47 31.02
CA LEU A 195 13.51 -4.30 30.54
C LEU A 195 13.28 -4.06 29.05
N ILE A 196 13.24 -5.12 28.25
CA ILE A 196 12.86 -5.05 26.85
C ILE A 196 11.36 -5.27 26.73
N LEU A 197 10.66 -4.42 25.98
CA LEU A 197 9.28 -4.66 25.54
C LEU A 197 9.31 -5.04 24.06
N PRO A 198 9.13 -6.32 23.74
CA PRO A 198 8.99 -6.75 22.36
C PRO A 198 7.75 -6.16 21.71
N LEU A 199 7.77 -6.07 20.40
CA LEU A 199 6.62 -5.71 19.60
C LEU A 199 6.38 -6.75 18.50
N ARG A 200 5.13 -6.83 18.05
CA ARG A 200 4.75 -7.66 16.91
C ARG A 200 3.80 -6.91 15.98
N ALA A 201 3.94 -7.14 14.68
CA ALA A 201 2.93 -6.75 13.72
C ALA A 201 1.88 -7.84 13.63
N GLU A 202 0.61 -7.46 13.67
CA GLU A 202 -0.54 -8.33 13.55
C GLU A 202 -1.36 -7.99 12.31
N TYR A 203 -2.15 -8.94 11.84
CA TYR A 203 -3.20 -8.72 10.85
C TYR A 203 -4.50 -9.39 11.29
N PHE A 204 -5.63 -8.84 10.88
CA PHE A 204 -6.94 -9.45 11.10
C PHE A 204 -7.19 -10.58 10.07
N ASP A 205 -7.48 -11.80 10.54
CA ASP A 205 -7.69 -12.97 9.69
C ASP A 205 -9.15 -13.21 9.28
N GLY A 206 -10.05 -12.29 9.64
CA GLY A 206 -11.51 -12.43 9.50
C GLY A 206 -12.20 -12.85 10.81
N THR A 207 -11.45 -13.33 11.80
CA THR A 207 -11.95 -13.73 13.12
C THR A 207 -11.22 -13.06 14.28
N GLY A 208 -9.93 -12.81 14.13
CA GLY A 208 -9.10 -12.16 15.13
C GLY A 208 -7.74 -11.77 14.58
N TYR A 209 -6.93 -11.17 15.45
CA TYR A 209 -5.58 -10.74 15.09
C TYR A 209 -4.56 -11.86 15.29
N LEU A 210 -3.76 -12.10 14.25
CA LEU A 210 -2.64 -13.04 14.25
C LEU A 210 -1.35 -12.32 13.86
N ILE A 211 -0.20 -12.86 14.27
CA ILE A 211 1.10 -12.31 13.87
C ILE A 211 1.27 -12.31 12.35
N ASN A 212 1.71 -11.19 11.78
CA ASN A 212 1.99 -11.06 10.36
C ASN A 212 3.40 -11.54 10.05
N ILE A 213 3.55 -12.84 9.78
CA ILE A 213 4.85 -13.42 9.41
C ILE A 213 5.41 -12.90 8.08
N LEU A 214 4.61 -12.17 7.30
CA LEU A 214 5.06 -11.50 6.09
C LEU A 214 5.54 -10.07 6.35
N ASP A 215 5.55 -9.59 7.58
CA ASP A 215 6.19 -8.30 7.88
C ASP A 215 7.67 -8.51 8.22
N ASP A 216 8.56 -8.18 7.28
CA ASP A 216 10.01 -8.21 7.43
C ASP A 216 10.66 -6.83 7.28
N CYS A 217 9.84 -5.77 7.28
CA CYS A 217 10.27 -4.44 6.84
C CYS A 217 9.75 -3.29 7.72
N SER A 218 8.72 -3.50 8.56
CA SER A 218 8.25 -2.48 9.50
C SER A 218 9.32 -2.16 10.55
N GLY A 219 9.71 -0.89 10.62
CA GLY A 219 10.67 -0.38 11.60
C GLY A 219 10.02 0.02 12.92
N TRP A 220 10.80 0.00 13.99
CA TRP A 220 10.46 0.57 15.29
C TRP A 220 11.67 1.33 15.83
N ASP A 221 11.41 2.41 16.58
CA ASP A 221 12.46 3.30 17.08
C ASP A 221 12.02 3.90 18.42
N ASP A 222 12.93 3.93 19.40
CA ASP A 222 12.68 4.53 20.71
C ASP A 222 12.34 6.02 20.62
N ALA A 223 12.81 6.73 19.58
CA ALA A 223 12.50 8.13 19.35
C ALA A 223 11.00 8.37 19.09
N ASN A 224 10.26 7.34 18.68
CA ASN A 224 8.81 7.36 18.49
C ASN A 224 8.03 6.86 19.71
N ALA A 225 8.72 6.45 20.78
CA ALA A 225 8.10 5.96 21.99
C ALA A 225 8.05 7.05 23.08
N SER A 226 7.13 6.86 24.01
CA SER A 226 7.04 7.63 25.25
C SER A 226 6.81 6.69 26.41
N ALA A 227 7.35 7.02 27.58
CA ALA A 227 7.19 6.25 28.80
C ALA A 227 6.82 7.17 29.96
N ASP A 228 6.04 6.65 30.91
CA ASP A 228 5.81 7.30 32.20
C ASP A 228 7.12 7.45 32.99
N THR A 229 7.10 8.37 33.97
CA THR A 229 8.28 8.78 34.76
C THR A 229 8.93 7.70 35.62
N LEU A 230 8.32 6.51 35.75
CA LEU A 230 8.89 5.37 36.50
C LEU A 230 10.10 4.76 35.80
N THR A 231 10.18 4.91 34.47
CA THR A 231 11.26 4.40 33.65
C THR A 231 11.65 5.46 32.61
N ALA A 232 12.69 5.18 31.82
CA ALA A 232 13.09 6.00 30.70
C ALA A 232 13.38 5.10 29.51
N LEU A 233 13.13 5.61 28.30
CA LEU A 233 13.54 4.93 27.08
C LEU A 233 15.06 5.03 26.93
N MET A 234 15.66 3.91 26.58
CA MET A 234 17.05 3.83 26.13
C MET A 234 17.08 3.66 24.62
N THR A 235 18.20 4.07 24.02
CA THR A 235 18.41 3.96 22.58
C THR A 235 18.22 2.51 22.12
N SER A 236 17.22 2.30 21.28
CA SER A 236 16.84 1.02 20.72
C SER A 236 16.02 1.25 19.46
N THR A 237 16.42 0.60 18.36
CA THR A 237 15.74 0.71 17.07
C THR A 237 15.95 -0.61 16.33
N GLY A 238 15.04 -0.94 15.42
CA GLY A 238 15.14 -2.17 14.67
C GLY A 238 14.04 -2.30 13.63
N THR A 239 14.04 -3.47 12.99
CA THR A 239 13.06 -3.86 11.98
C THR A 239 12.48 -5.20 12.39
N LEU A 240 11.18 -5.37 12.19
CA LEU A 240 10.52 -6.65 12.42
C LEU A 240 11.06 -7.72 11.48
N VAL A 241 11.12 -8.95 11.98
CA VAL A 241 11.46 -10.13 11.18
C VAL A 241 10.40 -11.18 11.44
N GLY A 242 9.60 -11.49 10.41
CA GLY A 242 8.45 -12.38 10.56
C GLY A 242 7.39 -11.82 11.50
N GLY A 243 7.21 -10.50 11.49
CA GLY A 243 6.24 -9.77 12.30
C GLY A 243 6.61 -9.65 13.76
N SER A 244 7.85 -9.93 14.19
CA SER A 244 8.27 -9.79 15.58
C SER A 244 9.64 -9.12 15.70
N SER A 245 9.85 -8.36 16.78
CA SER A 245 11.17 -7.91 17.22
C SER A 245 11.98 -9.03 17.90
N ASN A 246 11.40 -10.23 18.08
CA ASN A 246 12.02 -11.38 18.73
C ASN A 246 12.51 -11.06 20.15
N ALA A 247 13.82 -11.15 20.38
CA ALA A 247 14.45 -10.83 21.66
C ALA A 247 14.79 -9.34 21.82
N ASP A 248 14.60 -8.54 20.75
CA ASP A 248 14.76 -7.09 20.76
C ASP A 248 13.42 -6.40 21.03
N GLY A 249 13.44 -5.07 21.06
CA GLY A 249 12.27 -4.23 21.29
C GLY A 249 12.66 -2.93 21.98
N LEU A 250 11.66 -2.19 22.46
CA LEU A 250 11.91 -0.96 23.21
C LEU A 250 12.66 -1.29 24.50
N LEU A 251 13.85 -0.74 24.64
CA LEU A 251 14.67 -0.92 25.84
C LEU A 251 14.33 0.14 26.88
N LEU A 252 13.86 -0.31 28.03
CA LEU A 252 13.56 0.52 29.17
C LEU A 252 14.68 0.47 30.21
N GLN A 253 15.03 1.63 30.73
CA GLN A 253 15.98 1.78 31.82
C GLN A 253 15.38 1.26 33.14
N ALA A 254 16.18 0.54 33.92
CA ALA A 254 15.83 0.14 35.28
C ALA A 254 15.35 1.34 36.12
N PRO A 255 14.20 1.25 36.81
CA PRO A 255 13.69 2.35 37.63
C PRO A 255 14.69 2.91 38.65
N THR A 256 15.49 2.06 39.29
CA THR A 256 16.53 2.49 40.25
C THR A 256 17.63 3.37 39.64
N ALA A 257 17.75 3.39 38.32
CA ALA A 257 18.67 4.26 37.58
C ALA A 257 17.97 5.52 37.01
N VAL A 258 16.66 5.66 37.22
CA VAL A 258 15.86 6.84 36.87
C VAL A 258 15.71 7.71 38.12
N ALA A 259 15.85 9.02 37.96
CA ALA A 259 15.72 9.93 39.09
C ALA A 259 14.26 10.05 39.55
N GLY A 260 13.96 9.61 40.77
CA GLY A 260 12.63 9.74 41.34
C GLY A 260 12.33 8.62 42.34
N THR A 261 11.08 8.60 42.81
CA THR A 261 10.49 7.47 43.54
C THR A 261 9.00 7.42 43.16
N PRO A 262 8.32 6.26 43.18
CA PRO A 262 8.81 4.95 43.58
C PRO A 262 9.64 4.24 42.49
N ASP A 263 10.47 3.27 42.87
CA ASP A 263 11.24 2.43 41.91
C ASP A 263 10.46 1.17 41.48
N THR A 264 9.28 0.95 42.06
CA THR A 264 8.40 -0.19 41.78
C THR A 264 7.04 0.32 41.34
N GLY A 265 6.37 -0.41 40.45
CA GLY A 265 5.05 -0.04 39.97
C GLY A 265 4.85 -0.41 38.50
N LYS A 266 3.94 0.31 37.85
CA LYS A 266 3.65 0.15 36.42
C LYS A 266 4.00 1.44 35.69
N ALA A 267 4.64 1.31 34.54
CA ALA A 267 4.82 2.38 33.56
C ALA A 267 4.02 2.01 32.30
N ILE A 268 3.31 2.99 31.74
CA ILE A 268 2.69 2.86 30.42
C ILE A 268 3.68 3.36 29.38
N ILE A 269 3.87 2.56 28.34
CA ILE A 269 4.71 2.86 27.20
C ILE A 269 3.76 3.00 26.01
N THR A 270 3.86 4.11 25.28
CA THR A 270 3.12 4.31 24.02
C THR A 270 4.13 4.42 22.89
N LEU A 271 3.94 3.66 21.82
CA LEU A 271 4.79 3.72 20.62
C LEU A 271 4.00 4.32 19.47
N ALA A 272 4.41 5.49 18.98
CA ALA A 272 3.81 6.08 17.79
C ALA A 272 4.14 5.23 16.57
N VAL A 273 3.10 4.82 15.85
CA VAL A 273 3.21 4.00 14.62
C VAL A 273 2.50 4.71 13.45
N PRO A 274 2.81 4.35 12.20
CA PRO A 274 2.02 4.83 11.07
C PRO A 274 0.52 4.57 11.27
N SER A 275 -0.33 5.47 10.78
CA SER A 275 -1.79 5.39 11.00
C SER A 275 -2.41 4.08 10.48
N TRP A 276 -1.82 3.45 9.46
CA TRP A 276 -2.23 2.14 8.95
C TRP A 276 -1.84 0.94 9.83
N LEU A 277 -1.05 1.19 10.88
CA LEU A 277 -0.62 0.21 11.87
C LEU A 277 -1.17 0.49 13.28
N GLN A 278 -2.01 1.52 13.43
CA GLN A 278 -2.75 1.78 14.66
C GLN A 278 -3.90 0.79 14.83
N GLY A 279 -4.18 0.37 16.07
CA GLY A 279 -5.24 -0.58 16.40
C GLY A 279 -6.36 0.06 17.21
N ASP A 280 -7.55 -0.52 17.17
CA ASP A 280 -8.63 -0.24 18.13
C ASP A 280 -8.51 -1.29 19.26
N TYR A 281 -7.76 -0.96 20.31
CA TYR A 281 -7.42 -1.94 21.35
C TYR A 281 -8.50 -2.06 22.42
N ASP A 282 -9.36 -1.05 22.57
CA ASP A 282 -10.45 -1.00 23.55
C ASP A 282 -11.86 -1.17 22.92
N ASN A 283 -11.93 -1.33 21.60
CA ASN A 283 -13.15 -1.47 20.79
C ASN A 283 -14.08 -0.26 20.88
N ASN A 284 -13.52 0.95 20.93
CA ASN A 284 -14.27 2.20 20.99
C ASN A 284 -14.56 2.81 19.61
N GLY A 285 -14.04 2.20 18.53
CA GLY A 285 -14.20 2.65 17.14
C GLY A 285 -13.15 3.65 16.68
N PHE A 286 -12.10 3.91 17.47
CA PHE A 286 -10.96 4.75 17.12
C PHE A 286 -9.70 3.91 17.02
N TYR A 287 -8.82 4.27 16.08
CA TYR A 287 -7.50 3.66 15.97
C TYR A 287 -6.50 4.51 16.74
N GLU A 288 -5.72 3.87 17.61
CA GLU A 288 -4.68 4.51 18.40
C GLU A 288 -3.33 3.80 18.31
N ASP A 289 -2.31 4.49 18.80
CA ASP A 289 -0.98 3.93 18.96
C ASP A 289 -0.98 2.78 20.00
N PRO A 290 -0.21 1.70 19.76
CA PRO A 290 -0.09 0.60 20.71
C PRO A 290 0.48 1.06 22.05
N LYS A 291 -0.06 0.47 23.12
CA LYS A 291 0.41 0.67 24.49
C LYS A 291 0.84 -0.66 25.11
N GLY A 292 1.95 -0.63 25.81
CA GLY A 292 2.46 -1.73 26.63
C GLY A 292 2.63 -1.30 28.07
N ILE A 293 2.42 -2.23 29.01
CA ILE A 293 2.62 -2.00 30.44
C ILE A 293 3.91 -2.67 30.88
N ALA A 294 4.85 -1.86 31.37
CA ALA A 294 6.05 -2.35 32.06
C ALA A 294 5.80 -2.39 33.57
N SER A 295 5.83 -3.58 34.17
CA SER A 295 5.67 -3.76 35.62
C SER A 295 7.00 -4.07 36.29
N PHE A 296 7.41 -3.21 37.22
CA PHE A 296 8.63 -3.31 38.01
C PHE A 296 8.36 -3.63 39.48
N GLY A 297 9.20 -4.46 40.09
CA GLY A 297 9.13 -4.75 41.53
C GLY A 297 8.07 -5.78 41.92
N ILE A 298 7.57 -6.58 40.97
CA ILE A 298 6.78 -7.76 41.33
C ILE A 298 7.73 -8.79 41.94
N TRP A 299 7.71 -8.82 43.27
CA TRP A 299 8.36 -9.83 44.08
C TRP A 299 7.97 -11.23 43.59
N ARG A 300 8.95 -12.10 43.31
CA ARG A 300 8.73 -13.55 43.24
C ARG A 300 8.37 -14.05 44.64
N GLY A 301 7.13 -13.77 45.06
CA GLY A 301 6.50 -14.41 46.18
C GLY A 301 6.41 -15.89 45.86
N HIS A 302 7.24 -16.67 46.52
CA HIS A 302 7.12 -18.10 46.78
C HIS A 302 5.88 -18.77 46.15
N GLN A 303 6.09 -19.77 45.27
CA GLN A 303 5.03 -20.69 44.85
C GLN A 303 4.24 -21.18 46.07
N ARG A 304 3.03 -20.64 46.26
CA ARG A 304 1.93 -21.31 46.95
C ARG A 304 0.76 -21.30 45.99
N VAL A 305 0.72 -22.34 45.18
CA VAL A 305 -0.49 -22.78 44.49
C VAL A 305 -1.56 -22.97 45.56
N ILE A 306 -2.59 -22.13 45.56
CA ILE A 306 -3.85 -22.44 46.22
C ILE A 306 -4.77 -22.95 45.11
N TYR A 307 -4.84 -24.27 45.00
CA TYR A 307 -5.91 -24.94 44.25
C TYR A 307 -7.25 -24.46 44.82
N ARG A 308 -8.10 -23.83 44.00
CA ARG A 308 -9.53 -23.75 44.30
C ARG A 308 -10.27 -24.60 43.29
N ARG A 309 -10.71 -25.77 43.78
CA ARG A 309 -11.64 -26.70 43.14
C ARG A 309 -13.03 -26.11 43.28
N GLU A 310 -13.69 -25.78 42.18
CA GLU A 310 -15.13 -25.68 42.17
C GLU A 310 -15.73 -27.08 42.08
N LEU A 311 -16.68 -27.33 42.98
CA LEU A 311 -17.53 -28.50 42.99
C LEU A 311 -18.96 -28.03 42.74
N HIS A 312 -19.51 -28.65 41.69
CA HIS A 312 -20.89 -28.79 41.27
C HIS A 312 -21.56 -27.67 40.48
#